data_AF-A0A2T6VHP3-F1
#
_entry.id   AF-A0A2T6VHP3-F1
#
_cell.length_a   1.000
_cell.length_b   1.000
_cell.length_c   1.000
_cell.angle_alpha   90.00
_cell.angle_beta   90.00
_cell.angle_gamma   90.00
#
_symmetry.space_group_name_H-M   'P 1'
#
loop_
_entity.id
_entity.type
_entity.pdbx_description
1 polymer ?
#
loop_
_entity_poly.entity_id
_entity_poly.type
_entity_poly.pdbx_seq_one_letter_code
_entity_poly.pdbx_strand_id
1 'polypeptide(L)'
;MQEIKLDIYATLVCMVLVLLLGRYVISKVKFLRDYDIPEPVVGGVLVAFFIMLVRQFYNFGLQFDSSLKDPLMLTFFITIGLSADFKSLQKG
;
A
#
# COMPACT_ATOMS: atom_id res chain seq x y z
N MET A 1 -15.04 -16.51 13.91
CA MET A 1 -14.17 -15.42 13.43
C MET A 1 -15.08 -14.39 12.80
N GLN A 2 -15.20 -13.20 13.39
CA GLN A 2 -15.96 -12.11 12.79
C GLN A 2 -15.03 -11.37 11.83
N GLU A 3 -15.34 -11.45 10.54
CA GLU A 3 -14.61 -10.77 9.47
C GLU A 3 -15.45 -9.56 9.04
N ILE A 4 -14.95 -8.35 9.28
CA ILE A 4 -15.58 -7.14 8.77
C ILE A 4 -15.03 -6.86 7.39
N LYS A 5 -15.92 -6.94 6.39
CA LYS A 5 -15.61 -6.56 5.02
C LYS A 5 -15.78 -5.05 4.88
N LEU A 6 -14.71 -4.39 4.45
CA LEU A 6 -14.77 -3.01 4.03
C LEU A 6 -15.17 -2.96 2.55
N ASP A 7 -16.05 -2.02 2.20
CA ASP A 7 -16.36 -1.76 0.80
C ASP A 7 -15.19 -1.04 0.10
N ILE A 8 -15.34 -0.80 -1.20
CA ILE A 8 -14.31 -0.16 -2.03
C ILE A 8 -13.98 1.25 -1.51
N TYR A 9 -14.99 2.04 -1.12
CA TYR A 9 -14.78 3.42 -0.67
C TYR A 9 -14.04 3.47 0.66
N ALA A 10 -14.49 2.70 1.65
CA ALA A 10 -13.83 2.56 2.95
C ALA A 10 -12.42 2.01 2.79
N THR A 11 -12.22 1.01 1.91
CA THR A 11 -10.89 0.47 1.64
C THR A 11 -9.95 1.54 1.07
N LEU A 12 -10.38 2.31 0.08
CA LEU A 12 -9.57 3.40 -0.48
C LEU A 12 -9.21 4.44 0.56
N VAL A 13 -10.18 4.91 1.36
CA VAL A 13 -9.92 5.88 2.43
C VAL A 13 -8.94 5.30 3.44
N CYS A 14 -9.11 4.04 3.86
CA CYS A 14 -8.17 3.36 4.74
C CYS A 14 -6.76 3.30 4.13
N MET A 15 -6.62 2.97 2.85
CA MET A 15 -5.32 2.90 2.17
C MET A 15 -4.64 4.29 2.08
N VAL A 16 -5.41 5.35 1.84
CA VAL A 16 -4.89 6.73 1.87
C VAL A 16 -4.43 7.09 3.28
N LEU A 17 -5.19 6.73 4.33
CA LEU A 17 -4.77 6.94 5.71
C LEU A 17 -3.49 6.16 6.04
N VAL A 18 -3.36 4.92 5.58
CA VAL A 18 -2.15 4.10 5.72
C VAL A 18 -0.95 4.80 5.07
N LEU A 19 -1.12 5.34 3.86
CA LEU A 19 -0.08 6.10 3.16
C LEU A 19 0.34 7.35 3.94
N LEU A 20 -0.62 8.14 4.43
CA LEU A 20 -0.35 9.33 5.23
C LEU A 20 0.36 8.99 6.54
N LEU A 21 -0.01 7.88 7.17
CA LEU A 21 0.66 7.37 8.37
C LEU A 21 2.11 6.98 8.07
N GLY A 22 2.35 6.26 6.96
CA GLY A 22 3.71 5.92 6.51
C GLY A 22 4.57 7.16 6.27
N ARG A 23 3.99 8.18 5.61
CA ARG A 23 4.65 9.48 5.39
C ARG A 23 5.00 10.18 6.69
N TYR A 24 4.08 10.18 7.66
CA TYR A 24 4.32 10.75 8.98
C TYR A 24 5.48 10.05 9.69
N VAL A 25 5.54 8.72 9.63
CA VAL A 25 6.59 7.92 10.27
C VAL A 25 7.95 8.17 9.62
N ILE A 26 8.04 8.15 8.29
CA ILE A 26 9.28 8.44 7.55
C ILE A 26 9.78 9.86 7.88
N SER A 27 8.89 10.82 8.05
CA SER A 27 9.27 12.20 8.43
C SER A 27 9.96 12.29 9.79
N LYS A 28 9.72 11.32 10.69
CA LYS A 28 10.29 11.27 12.04
C LYS A 28 11.53 10.39 12.13
N VAL A 29 11.60 9.32 11.35
CA VAL A 29 12.69 8.33 11.42
C VAL A 29 13.67 8.52 10.28
N LYS A 30 14.83 9.11 10.58
CA LYS A 30 15.90 9.37 9.58
C LYS A 30 16.34 8.11 8.84
N PHE A 31 16.47 6.98 9.54
CA PHE A 31 16.84 5.71 8.90
C PHE A 31 15.90 5.34 7.74
N LEU A 32 14.58 5.41 7.91
CA LEU A 32 13.64 5.04 6.85
C LEU A 32 13.72 6.00 5.65
N ARG A 33 14.06 7.26 5.90
CA ARG A 33 14.25 8.27 4.88
C ARG A 33 15.56 8.09 4.11
N ASP A 34 16.63 7.71 4.80
CA ASP A 34 17.96 7.59 4.19
C ASP A 34 18.08 6.36 3.26
N TYR A 35 17.15 5.40 3.37
CA TYR A 35 17.03 4.21 2.50
C TYR A 35 15.92 4.34 1.43
N ASP A 36 15.32 5.52 1.25
CA ASP A 36 14.26 5.79 0.27
C ASP A 36 13.11 4.75 0.30
N ILE A 37 12.75 4.26 1.50
CA ILE A 37 11.68 3.26 1.63
C ILE A 37 10.34 3.96 1.31
N PRO A 38 9.54 3.45 0.37
CA PRO A 38 8.27 4.08 0.00
C PRO A 38 7.29 4.18 1.18
N GLU A 39 6.59 5.32 1.28
CA GLU A 39 5.59 5.58 2.32
C GLU A 39 4.52 4.50 2.43
N PRO A 40 3.96 3.96 1.32
CA PRO A 40 2.96 2.90 1.38
C PRO A 40 3.47 1.62 2.06
N VAL A 41 4.76 1.30 1.89
CA VAL A 41 5.37 0.10 2.49
C VAL A 41 5.47 0.27 4.00
N VAL A 42 5.96 1.42 4.46
CA VAL A 42 6.12 1.71 5.89
C VAL A 42 4.76 1.72 6.59
N GLY A 43 3.79 2.44 6.03
CA GLY A 43 2.42 2.47 6.57
C GLY A 43 1.79 1.07 6.57
N GLY A 44 1.94 0.33 5.46
CA GLY A 44 1.39 -1.02 5.31
C GLY A 44 1.95 -2.01 6.31
N VAL A 45 3.27 -2.01 6.54
CA VAL A 45 3.92 -2.89 7.54
C VAL A 45 3.44 -2.57 8.96
N LEU A 46 3.32 -1.28 9.31
CA LEU A 46 2.81 -0.87 10.62
C LEU A 46 1.37 -1.33 10.85
N VAL A 47 0.50 -1.12 9.86
CA VAL A 47 -0.91 -1.52 9.95
C VAL A 47 -1.05 -3.04 9.93
N ALA A 48 -0.23 -3.75 9.15
CA ALA A 48 -0.21 -5.22 9.14
C ALA A 48 0.17 -5.79 10.51
N PHE A 49 1.19 -5.21 11.16
CA PHE A 49 1.57 -5.62 12.52
C PHE A 49 0.44 -5.34 13.53
N PHE A 50 -0.22 -4.19 13.42
CA PHE A 50 -1.37 -3.87 14.27
C PHE A 50 -2.54 -4.84 14.08
N ILE A 51 -2.92 -5.13 12.82
CA ILE A 51 -3.98 -6.10 12.50
C ILE A 51 -3.61 -7.50 13.01
N MET A 52 -2.34 -7.90 12.88
CA MET A 52 -1.85 -9.19 13.39
C MET A 52 -2.04 -9.30 14.91
N LEU A 53 -1.68 -8.26 15.68
CA LEU A 53 -1.89 -8.24 17.12
C LEU A 53 -3.38 -8.29 17.48
N VAL A 54 -4.20 -7.45 16.83
CA VAL A 54 -5.66 -7.45 17.05
C VAL A 54 -6.26 -8.83 16.77
N ARG A 55 -5.83 -9.48 15.69
CA ARG A 55 -6.29 -10.82 15.33
C ARG A 55 -5.91 -11.86 16.38
N GLN A 56 -4.70 -11.78 16.94
CA GLN A 56 -4.21 -12.69 17.97
C GLN A 56 -4.97 -12.55 19.30
N PHE A 57 -5.28 -11.33 19.73
CA PHE A 57 -5.93 -11.09 21.03
C PHE A 57 -7.47 -11.09 20.98
N TYR A 58 -8.07 -10.58 19.90
CA TYR A 58 -9.51 -10.33 19.81
C TYR A 58 -10.24 -11.24 18.80
N ASN A 59 -9.53 -12.14 18.09
CA ASN A 59 -10.11 -13.04 17.06
C ASN A 59 -10.94 -12.30 15.98
N PHE A 60 -10.58 -11.05 15.75
CA PHE A 60 -11.22 -10.15 14.80
C PHE A 60 -10.41 -10.06 13.51
N GLY A 61 -11.10 -10.06 12.37
CA GLY A 61 -10.49 -9.99 11.05
C GLY A 61 -11.03 -8.81 10.23
N LEU A 62 -10.14 -8.18 9.48
CA LEU A 62 -10.44 -7.11 8.53
C LEU A 62 -10.21 -7.62 7.12
N GLN A 63 -11.22 -7.51 6.28
CA GLN A 63 -11.12 -7.86 4.86
C GLN A 63 -11.30 -6.60 4.01
N PHE A 64 -10.24 -6.25 3.29
CA PHE A 64 -10.20 -5.11 2.37
C PHE A 64 -10.68 -5.53 0.98
N ASP A 65 -11.40 -4.64 0.30
CA ASP A 65 -11.81 -4.85 -1.08
C ASP A 65 -10.62 -4.64 -2.04
N SER A 66 -10.29 -5.66 -2.82
CA SER A 66 -9.15 -5.65 -3.74
C SER A 66 -9.56 -5.44 -5.21
N SER A 67 -10.83 -5.14 -5.50
CA SER A 67 -11.36 -5.07 -6.87
C SER A 67 -10.67 -4.01 -7.75
N LEU A 68 -10.13 -2.95 -7.14
CA LEU A 68 -9.39 -1.90 -7.85
C LEU A 68 -7.89 -2.18 -8.01
N LYS A 69 -7.35 -3.19 -7.32
CA LYS A 69 -5.90 -3.47 -7.34
C LYS A 69 -5.41 -3.80 -8.74
N ASP A 70 -6.07 -4.74 -9.41
CA ASP A 70 -5.68 -5.22 -10.73
C ASP A 70 -5.80 -4.14 -11.82
N PRO A 71 -6.94 -3.42 -11.96
CA PRO A 71 -7.03 -2.35 -12.96
C PRO A 71 -6.03 -1.22 -12.71
N LEU A 72 -5.81 -0.80 -11.45
CA LEU A 72 -4.82 0.23 -11.12
C LEU A 72 -3.39 -0.22 -11.45
N MET A 73 -3.06 -1.48 -11.16
CA MET A 73 -1.76 -2.07 -11.50
C MET A 73 -1.54 -2.12 -13.02
N LEU A 74 -2.55 -2.55 -13.77
CA LEU A 74 -2.51 -2.56 -15.23
C LEU A 74 -2.34 -1.15 -15.79
N THR A 75 -3.10 -0.17 -15.30
CA THR A 75 -2.96 1.24 -15.71
C THR A 75 -1.54 1.75 -15.44
N PHE A 76 -0.99 1.49 -14.25
CA PHE A 76 0.38 1.88 -13.90
C PHE A 76 1.41 1.29 -14.85
N PHE A 77 1.33 -0.02 -15.13
CA PHE A 77 2.26 -0.67 -16.06
C PHE A 77 2.08 -0.22 -17.50
N ILE A 78 0.85 0.04 -17.94
CA ILE A 78 0.59 0.64 -19.27
C ILE A 78 1.22 2.03 -19.35
N THR A 79 1.07 2.87 -18.32
CA THR A 79 1.67 4.21 -18.30
C THR A 79 3.21 4.15 -18.33
N ILE A 80 3.83 3.25 -17.55
CA ILE A 80 5.29 3.05 -17.59
C ILE A 80 5.73 2.51 -18.95
N GLY A 81 5.03 1.51 -19.48
CA GLY A 81 5.33 0.90 -20.78
C GLY A 81 5.18 1.88 -21.94
N LEU A 82 4.18 2.77 -21.91
CA LEU A 82 4.00 3.83 -22.90
C LEU A 82 5.04 4.95 -22.74
N SER A 83 5.48 5.23 -21.51
CA SER A 83 6.54 6.20 -21.23
C SER A 83 7.94 5.66 -21.53
N ALA A 84 8.08 4.34 -21.71
CA ALA A 84 9.34 3.73 -22.10
C ALA A 84 9.65 4.10 -23.56
N ASP A 85 10.75 4.83 -23.75
CA ASP A 85 11.22 5.16 -25.08
C ASP A 85 11.73 3.88 -25.77
N PHE A 86 11.08 3.49 -26.87
CA PHE A 86 11.46 2.29 -27.64
C PHE A 86 12.93 2.33 -28.11
N LYS A 87 13.54 3.51 -28.29
CA LYS A 87 14.97 3.63 -28.62
C LYS A 87 15.87 3.39 -27.42
N SER A 88 15.40 3.69 -26.21
CA SER A 88 16.09 3.37 -24.95
C SER A 88 16.03 1.88 -24.63
N LEU A 89 14.90 1.23 -24.93
CA LEU A 89 14.77 -0.23 -24.89
C LEU A 89 15.68 -0.94 -25.91
N GLN A 90 15.88 -0.36 -27.09
CA GLN A 90 16.77 -0.94 -28.11
C GLN A 90 18.27 -0.80 -27.78
N LYS A 91 18.62 0.17 -26.92
CA LYS A 91 20.01 0.45 -26.52
C LYS A 91 20.46 -0.31 -25.27
N GLY A 92 19.52 -0.94 -24.55
CA GLY A 92 19.75 -1.74 -23.34
C GLY A 92 19.65 -3.23 -23.59
#